data_AF-A0AAD2GCN3-F1
#
_entry.id   AF-A0AAD2GCN3-F1
#
_cell.length_a   1.000
_cell.length_b   1.000
_cell.length_c   1.000
_cell.angle_alpha   90.00
_cell.angle_beta   90.00
_cell.angle_gamma   90.00
#
_symmetry.space_group_name_H-M   'P 1'
#
loop_
_entity.id
_entity.type
_entity.pdbx_description
1 polymer ?
#
loop_
_entity_poly.entity_id
_entity_poly.type
_entity_poly.pdbx_seq_one_letter_code
_entity_poly.pdbx_strand_id
1 'polypeptide(L)'
;MGMRRIDGSCFFAAIFFVVSGIFRTILFGRRHGSHSETNFGLMKALDGEYIRNQWEDIDGVLHSLRIIQGILHILAWIITATVLFRAAWLQSSRGTHSMGLHCSVAFLGATIAIVELLVHMLTFGSMMALQWMASDFTMENWYEIEGLGADQQDLLGWKVLEVVSIAAHGMLLWVDTIEYFFLATVLILLFISTKGQASPLSTSWSCFGLGIAFFCILDVAAEVLRFNNWRLFSQICFWISTANRCILFPNWLMWLGVQLAQAPTAMKQEISIAQMEGDAAGHD
;
A
#
# COMPACT_ATOMS: atom_id res chain seq x y z
N MET A 1 2.74 32.08 17.30
CA MET A 1 2.92 30.63 17.09
C MET A 1 4.11 30.44 16.17
N GLY A 2 5.25 29.93 16.67
CA GLY A 2 6.37 29.58 15.79
C GLY A 2 5.99 28.40 14.90
N MET A 3 6.35 28.43 13.62
CA MET A 3 6.19 27.27 12.72
C MET A 3 6.93 26.09 13.33
N ARG A 4 6.19 25.05 13.71
CA ARG A 4 6.80 23.79 14.16
C ARG A 4 7.53 23.18 12.97
N ARG A 5 8.82 22.87 13.14
CA ARG A 5 9.59 22.14 12.13
C ARG A 5 9.00 20.74 12.00
N ILE A 6 8.75 20.30 10.77
CA ILE A 6 8.25 18.97 10.44
C ILE A 6 9.42 18.20 9.81
N ASP A 7 9.59 16.94 10.20
CA ASP A 7 10.56 16.05 9.57
C ASP A 7 10.25 15.89 8.07
N GLY A 8 11.24 16.19 7.22
CA GLY A 8 11.06 16.19 5.76
C GLY A 8 10.66 14.83 5.20
N SER A 9 11.18 13.73 5.75
CA SER A 9 10.84 12.38 5.29
C SER A 9 9.37 12.06 5.52
N CYS A 10 8.82 12.44 6.67
CA CYS A 10 7.39 12.27 6.96
C CYS A 10 6.52 13.09 6.00
N PHE A 11 6.92 14.32 5.69
CA PHE A 11 6.21 15.19 4.76
C PHE A 11 6.20 14.62 3.33
N PHE A 12 7.35 14.19 2.81
CA PHE A 12 7.42 13.60 1.47
C PHE A 12 6.65 12.27 1.38
N ALA A 13 6.75 11.40 2.38
CA ALA A 13 5.95 10.17 2.43
C ALA A 13 4.45 10.48 2.40
N ALA A 14 3.99 11.45 3.21
CA ALA A 14 2.59 11.87 3.22
C ALA A 14 2.13 12.38 1.85
N ILE A 15 2.93 13.23 1.17
CA ILE A 15 2.60 13.72 -0.19
C ILE A 15 2.51 12.56 -1.17
N PHE A 16 3.47 11.65 -1.17
CA PHE A 16 3.47 10.54 -2.11
C PHE A 16 2.29 9.59 -1.91
N PHE A 17 1.89 9.31 -0.66
CA PHE A 17 0.65 8.56 -0.40
C PHE A 17 -0.59 9.29 -0.90
N VAL A 18 -0.71 10.60 -0.66
CA VAL A 18 -1.85 11.39 -1.12
C VAL A 18 -1.93 11.39 -2.65
N VAL A 19 -0.84 11.72 -3.34
CA VAL A 19 -0.83 11.79 -4.81
C VAL A 19 -1.08 10.41 -5.42
N SER A 20 -0.41 9.37 -4.91
CA SER A 20 -0.64 7.99 -5.36
C SER A 20 -2.09 7.54 -5.11
N GLY A 21 -2.66 7.87 -3.95
CA GLY A 21 -4.04 7.57 -3.61
C GLY A 21 -5.06 8.29 -4.49
N ILE A 22 -4.80 9.55 -4.85
CA ILE A 22 -5.63 10.29 -5.83
C ILE A 22 -5.59 9.60 -7.18
N PHE A 23 -4.41 9.23 -7.68
CA PHE A 23 -4.31 8.49 -8.94
C PHE A 23 -5.02 7.13 -8.88
N ARG A 24 -4.89 6.38 -7.78
CA ARG A 24 -5.65 5.13 -7.57
C ARG A 24 -7.16 5.36 -7.63
N THR A 25 -7.64 6.43 -7.00
CA THR A 25 -9.06 6.82 -6.99
C THR A 25 -9.56 7.13 -8.40
N ILE A 26 -8.79 7.90 -9.17
CA ILE A 26 -9.12 8.24 -10.57
C ILE A 26 -9.16 6.98 -11.44
N LEU A 27 -8.14 6.11 -11.33
CA LEU A 27 -8.05 4.86 -12.08
C LEU A 27 -9.23 3.93 -11.75
N PHE A 28 -9.60 3.82 -10.47
CA PHE A 28 -10.74 3.01 -10.04
C PHE A 28 -12.07 3.58 -10.55
N GLY A 29 -12.26 4.90 -10.46
CA GLY A 29 -13.46 5.58 -10.94
C GLY A 29 -13.65 5.42 -12.45
N ARG A 30 -12.59 5.53 -13.24
CA ARG A 30 -12.62 5.28 -14.68
C ARG A 30 -12.95 3.83 -15.01
N ARG A 31 -12.33 2.87 -14.32
CA ARG A 31 -12.65 1.44 -14.49
C ARG A 31 -14.13 1.15 -14.19
N HIS A 32 -14.67 1.71 -13.11
CA HIS A 32 -16.09 1.53 -12.76
C HIS A 32 -17.06 2.28 -13.68
N GLY A 33 -16.67 3.46 -14.20
CA GLY A 33 -17.48 4.21 -15.17
C GLY A 33 -17.59 3.47 -16.51
N SER A 34 -16.46 2.96 -17.01
CA SER A 34 -16.43 2.07 -18.18
C SER A 34 -17.16 0.74 -17.93
N HIS A 35 -17.22 0.26 -16.67
CA HIS A 35 -17.99 -0.92 -16.31
C HIS A 35 -19.52 -0.80 -16.48
N SER A 36 -20.09 0.39 -16.69
CA SER A 36 -21.50 0.49 -17.09
C SER A 36 -21.78 -0.14 -18.47
N GLU A 37 -20.74 -0.31 -19.29
CA GLU A 37 -20.78 -1.00 -20.58
C GLU A 37 -20.15 -2.40 -20.53
N THR A 38 -19.55 -2.80 -19.40
CA THR A 38 -18.93 -4.12 -19.29
C THR A 38 -19.99 -5.20 -19.14
N ASN A 39 -20.15 -6.01 -20.18
CA ASN A 39 -21.06 -7.14 -20.17
C ASN A 39 -20.45 -8.30 -19.36
N PHE A 40 -20.70 -8.32 -18.05
CA PHE A 40 -20.26 -9.39 -17.14
C PHE A 40 -20.67 -10.79 -17.59
N GLY A 41 -21.78 -10.92 -18.35
CA GLY A 41 -22.20 -12.18 -18.94
C GLY A 41 -21.19 -12.68 -19.98
N LEU A 42 -20.78 -11.82 -20.90
CA LEU A 42 -19.78 -12.14 -21.93
C LEU A 42 -18.39 -12.39 -21.32
N MET A 43 -17.99 -11.59 -20.33
CA MET A 43 -16.73 -11.82 -19.62
C MET A 43 -16.73 -13.18 -18.89
N LYS A 44 -17.83 -13.52 -18.19
CA LYS A 44 -17.96 -14.82 -17.51
C LYS A 44 -18.03 -15.99 -18.50
N ALA A 45 -18.59 -15.77 -19.68
CA ALA A 45 -18.62 -16.75 -20.76
C ALA A 45 -17.26 -16.88 -21.48
N LEU A 46 -16.27 -16.04 -21.14
CA LEU A 46 -14.99 -15.91 -21.85
C LEU A 46 -15.20 -15.75 -23.36
N ASP A 47 -16.10 -14.84 -23.74
CA ASP A 47 -16.33 -14.51 -25.15
C ASP A 47 -15.07 -13.90 -25.77
N GLY A 48 -14.58 -14.51 -26.85
CA GLY A 48 -13.27 -14.19 -27.42
C GLY A 48 -13.23 -12.81 -28.08
N GLU A 49 -14.28 -12.44 -28.81
CA GLU A 49 -14.36 -11.14 -29.50
C GLU A 49 -14.47 -10.00 -28.49
N TYR A 50 -15.31 -10.19 -27.46
CA TYR A 50 -15.43 -9.25 -26.38
C TYR A 50 -14.09 -9.00 -25.67
N ILE A 51 -13.37 -10.08 -25.33
CA ILE A 51 -12.06 -10.00 -24.67
C ILE A 51 -11.04 -9.30 -25.58
N ARG A 52 -10.95 -9.70 -26.86
CA ARG A 52 -10.06 -9.07 -27.84
C ARG A 52 -10.26 -7.56 -27.87
N ASN A 53 -11.51 -7.11 -28.02
CA ASN A 53 -11.83 -5.68 -28.07
C ASN A 53 -11.37 -4.94 -26.82
N GLN A 54 -11.44 -5.56 -25.64
CA GLN A 54 -10.91 -4.96 -24.40
C GLN A 54 -9.39 -4.83 -24.37
N TRP A 55 -8.67 -5.82 -24.91
CA TRP A 55 -7.22 -5.80 -24.95
C TRP A 55 -6.69 -4.83 -26.02
N GLU A 56 -7.42 -4.65 -27.12
CA GLU A 56 -7.07 -3.68 -28.16
C GLU A 56 -7.36 -2.22 -27.73
N ASP A 57 -8.39 -1.99 -26.90
CA ASP A 57 -8.79 -0.64 -26.42
C ASP A 57 -8.07 -0.20 -25.13
N ILE A 58 -6.88 -0.74 -24.83
CA ILE A 58 -6.14 -0.33 -23.63
C ILE A 58 -5.63 1.11 -23.81
N ASP A 59 -6.25 2.04 -23.08
CA ASP A 59 -5.84 3.44 -23.02
C ASP A 59 -4.40 3.59 -22.46
N GLY A 60 -3.48 4.00 -23.33
CA GLY A 60 -2.07 4.24 -22.99
C GLY A 60 -1.86 5.31 -21.91
N VAL A 61 -2.80 6.26 -21.76
CA VAL A 61 -2.76 7.28 -20.70
C VAL A 61 -3.05 6.64 -19.34
N LEU A 62 -4.07 5.78 -19.26
CA LEU A 62 -4.38 5.04 -18.02
C LEU A 62 -3.23 4.12 -17.62
N HIS A 63 -2.59 3.49 -18.60
CA HIS A 63 -1.41 2.65 -18.36
C HIS A 63 -0.26 3.46 -17.75
N SER A 64 0.06 4.63 -18.33
CA SER A 64 1.11 5.51 -17.82
C SER A 64 0.79 6.05 -16.42
N LEU A 65 -0.46 6.44 -16.16
CA LEU A 65 -0.93 6.85 -14.83
C LEU A 65 -0.79 5.73 -13.79
N ARG A 66 -1.05 4.48 -14.17
CA ARG A 66 -0.87 3.31 -13.29
C ARG A 66 0.60 3.10 -12.92
N ILE A 67 1.51 3.25 -13.89
CA ILE A 67 2.96 3.15 -13.62
C ILE A 67 3.40 4.25 -12.64
N ILE A 68 3.04 5.50 -12.92
CA ILE A 68 3.39 6.64 -12.05
C ILE A 68 2.82 6.45 -10.64
N GLN A 69 1.55 6.01 -10.54
CA GLN A 69 0.90 5.73 -9.26
C GLN A 69 1.68 4.69 -8.45
N GLY A 70 2.10 3.59 -9.08
CA GLY A 70 2.88 2.55 -8.42
C GLY A 70 4.28 3.01 -8.00
N ILE A 71 4.99 3.75 -8.85
CA ILE A 71 6.31 4.33 -8.49
C ILE A 71 6.20 5.24 -7.26
N LEU A 72 5.22 6.14 -7.25
CA LEU A 72 4.97 7.03 -6.11
C LEU A 72 4.61 6.23 -4.85
N HIS A 73 3.85 5.15 -4.99
CA HIS A 73 3.46 4.30 -3.86
C HIS A 73 4.67 3.59 -3.23
N ILE A 74 5.53 2.99 -4.07
CA ILE A 74 6.77 2.34 -3.64
C ILE A 74 7.67 3.33 -2.92
N LEU A 75 7.87 4.53 -3.48
CA LEU A 75 8.67 5.58 -2.85
C LEU A 75 8.09 6.01 -1.50
N ALA A 76 6.76 6.14 -1.40
CA ALA A 76 6.10 6.45 -0.13
C ALA A 76 6.41 5.40 0.95
N TRP A 77 6.36 4.12 0.59
CA TRP A 77 6.65 3.01 1.50
C TRP A 77 8.12 2.90 1.89
N ILE A 78 9.05 3.11 0.97
CA ILE A 78 10.50 3.14 1.27
C ILE A 78 10.84 4.24 2.27
N ILE A 79 10.29 5.45 2.06
CA ILE A 79 10.49 6.58 2.99
C ILE A 79 9.81 6.29 4.34
N THR A 80 8.63 5.66 4.31
CA THR A 80 7.92 5.28 5.54
C THR A 80 8.67 4.24 6.34
N ALA A 81 9.30 3.25 5.70
CA ALA A 81 10.14 2.27 6.37
C ALA A 81 11.31 2.95 7.11
N THR A 82 11.94 3.98 6.49
CA THR A 82 12.98 4.77 7.15
C THR A 82 12.44 5.60 8.32
N VAL A 83 11.25 6.17 8.19
CA VAL A 83 10.57 6.89 9.28
C VAL A 83 10.21 5.95 10.44
N LEU A 84 9.69 4.75 10.16
CA LEU A 84 9.36 3.73 11.16
C LEU A 84 10.61 3.23 11.87
N PHE A 85 11.72 3.02 11.16
CA PHE A 85 13.01 2.68 11.76
C PHE A 85 13.47 3.77 12.74
N ARG A 86 13.36 5.05 12.36
CA ARG A 86 13.72 6.18 13.24
C ARG A 86 12.80 6.27 14.46
N ALA A 87 11.49 6.05 14.28
CA ALA A 87 10.53 6.03 15.39
C ALA A 87 10.81 4.88 16.37
N ALA A 88 11.07 3.68 15.85
CA ALA A 88 11.42 2.50 16.64
C ALA A 88 12.73 2.69 17.40
N TRP A 89 13.76 3.24 16.74
CA TRP A 89 15.03 3.57 17.37
C TRP A 89 14.85 4.56 18.52
N LEU A 90 14.09 5.62 18.31
CA LEU A 90 13.80 6.63 19.31
C LEU A 90 13.07 6.04 20.52
N GLN A 91 12.07 5.19 20.29
CA GLN A 91 11.32 4.52 21.36
C GLN A 91 12.15 3.48 22.13
N SER A 92 13.20 2.92 21.54
CA SER A 92 14.06 1.95 22.21
C SER A 92 14.88 2.51 23.36
N SER A 93 14.85 3.83 23.59
CA SER A 93 15.71 4.51 24.57
C SER A 93 17.19 4.11 24.41
N ARG A 94 17.64 3.94 23.16
CA ARG A 94 18.96 3.40 22.78
C ARG A 94 19.20 1.93 23.13
N GLY A 95 18.16 1.10 23.12
CA GLY A 95 18.24 -0.36 23.20
C GLY A 95 18.08 -0.97 24.58
N THR A 96 17.60 -0.24 25.59
CA THR A 96 17.53 -0.72 26.98
C THR A 96 16.23 -1.43 27.33
N HIS A 97 15.12 -1.14 26.64
CA HIS A 97 13.81 -1.73 26.92
C HIS A 97 13.07 -2.15 25.65
N SER A 98 12.39 -3.31 25.72
CA SER A 98 11.49 -3.82 24.67
C SER A 98 12.09 -3.89 23.26
N MET A 99 13.40 -4.16 23.16
CA MET A 99 14.14 -4.18 21.89
C MET A 99 13.50 -5.10 20.84
N GLY A 100 12.92 -6.23 21.27
CA GLY A 100 12.19 -7.13 20.38
C GLY A 100 11.02 -6.45 19.67
N LEU A 101 10.22 -5.65 20.39
CA LEU A 101 9.08 -4.94 19.81
C LEU A 101 9.53 -3.92 18.77
N HIS A 102 10.54 -3.10 19.10
CA HIS A 102 11.03 -2.07 18.17
C HIS A 102 11.72 -2.69 16.94
N CYS A 103 12.45 -3.79 17.13
CA CYS A 103 13.00 -4.57 16.04
C CYS A 103 11.90 -5.12 15.14
N SER A 104 10.80 -5.65 15.70
CA SER A 104 9.64 -6.09 14.92
C SER A 104 8.98 -4.96 14.12
N VAL A 105 8.84 -3.76 14.70
CA VAL A 105 8.30 -2.59 13.98
C VAL A 105 9.18 -2.22 12.78
N ALA A 106 10.50 -2.14 13.00
CA ALA A 106 11.46 -1.83 11.94
C ALA A 106 11.48 -2.92 10.85
N PHE A 107 11.49 -4.19 11.26
CA PHE A 107 11.48 -5.34 10.36
C PHE A 107 10.22 -5.36 9.52
N LEU A 108 9.03 -5.28 10.12
CA LEU A 108 7.77 -5.27 9.40
C LEU A 108 7.66 -4.07 8.46
N GLY A 109 8.10 -2.88 8.88
CA GLY A 109 8.15 -1.69 8.03
C GLY A 109 9.03 -1.90 6.79
N ALA A 110 10.21 -2.50 6.95
CA ALA A 110 11.09 -2.85 5.84
C ALA A 110 10.50 -3.94 4.95
N THR A 111 9.88 -4.98 5.53
CA THR A 111 9.20 -6.04 4.79
C THR A 111 8.08 -5.49 3.92
N ILE A 112 7.24 -4.58 4.45
CA ILE A 112 6.20 -3.91 3.66
C ILE A 112 6.83 -3.23 2.44
N ALA A 113 7.84 -2.38 2.64
CA ALA A 113 8.48 -1.67 1.53
C ALA A 113 9.10 -2.59 0.47
N ILE A 114 9.72 -3.71 0.88
CA ILE A 114 10.29 -4.70 -0.04
C ILE A 114 9.19 -5.43 -0.82
N VAL A 115 8.14 -5.88 -0.12
CA VAL A 115 7.00 -6.56 -0.75
C VAL A 115 6.34 -5.64 -1.78
N GLU A 116 6.09 -4.39 -1.41
CA GLU A 116 5.52 -3.37 -2.31
C GLU A 116 6.35 -3.16 -3.58
N LEU A 117 7.67 -3.04 -3.42
CA LEU A 117 8.59 -2.92 -4.54
C LEU A 117 8.49 -4.14 -5.47
N LEU A 118 8.61 -5.35 -4.92
CA LEU A 118 8.59 -6.58 -5.70
C LEU A 118 7.26 -6.78 -6.42
N VAL A 119 6.16 -6.51 -5.75
CA VAL A 119 4.81 -6.72 -6.27
C VAL A 119 4.51 -5.76 -7.39
N HIS A 120 4.87 -4.48 -7.26
CA HIS A 120 4.71 -3.52 -8.34
C HIS A 120 5.63 -3.85 -9.52
N MET A 121 6.88 -4.28 -9.29
CA MET A 121 7.75 -4.74 -10.37
C MET A 121 7.16 -5.93 -11.13
N LEU A 122 6.64 -6.94 -10.40
CA LEU A 122 5.98 -8.10 -10.99
C LEU A 122 4.68 -7.71 -11.71
N THR A 123 3.92 -6.76 -11.19
CA THR A 123 2.70 -6.23 -11.82
C THR A 123 3.03 -5.54 -13.14
N PHE A 124 4.04 -4.68 -13.16
CA PHE A 124 4.46 -4.01 -14.38
C PHE A 124 5.04 -5.00 -15.38
N GLY A 125 5.89 -5.93 -14.95
CA GLY A 125 6.44 -6.97 -15.81
C GLY A 125 5.37 -7.87 -16.42
N SER A 126 4.40 -8.33 -15.61
CA SER A 126 3.29 -9.14 -16.10
C SER A 126 2.38 -8.38 -17.06
N MET A 127 2.04 -7.12 -16.75
CA MET A 127 1.23 -6.29 -17.64
C MET A 127 1.93 -6.03 -18.98
N MET A 128 3.23 -5.73 -18.97
CA MET A 128 4.01 -5.57 -20.20
C MET A 128 4.09 -6.87 -21.00
N ALA A 129 4.31 -8.00 -20.34
CA ALA A 129 4.34 -9.31 -20.99
C ALA A 129 2.98 -9.67 -21.60
N LEU A 130 1.87 -9.40 -20.90
CA LEU A 130 0.52 -9.63 -21.41
C LEU A 130 0.21 -8.74 -22.63
N GLN A 131 0.60 -7.46 -22.59
CA GLN A 131 0.45 -6.55 -23.72
C GLN A 131 1.29 -6.99 -24.93
N TRP A 132 2.54 -7.42 -24.69
CA TRP A 132 3.39 -7.95 -25.73
C TRP A 132 2.82 -9.23 -26.35
N MET A 133 2.27 -10.13 -25.54
CA MET A 133 1.55 -11.31 -26.06
C MET A 133 0.32 -10.92 -26.87
N ALA A 134 -0.44 -9.92 -26.44
CA ALA A 134 -1.60 -9.42 -27.17
C ALA A 134 -1.23 -8.81 -28.53
N SER A 135 -0.07 -8.15 -28.67
CA SER A 135 0.34 -7.48 -29.91
C SER A 135 1.08 -8.38 -30.90
N ASP A 136 1.95 -9.27 -30.41
CA ASP A 136 2.95 -9.92 -31.25
C ASP A 136 2.65 -11.40 -31.53
N PHE A 137 1.78 -12.04 -30.74
CA PHE A 137 1.43 -13.45 -30.93
C PHE A 137 0.15 -13.61 -31.76
N THR A 138 0.05 -14.74 -32.47
CA THR A 138 -1.14 -15.11 -33.25
C THR A 138 -2.28 -15.56 -32.32
N MET A 139 -2.96 -14.60 -31.68
CA MET A 139 -4.00 -14.86 -30.68
C MET A 139 -5.33 -15.36 -31.26
N GLU A 140 -5.51 -15.20 -32.57
CA GLU A 140 -6.76 -15.52 -33.28
C GLU A 140 -6.92 -17.01 -33.58
N ASN A 141 -5.81 -17.73 -33.79
CA ASN A 141 -5.77 -19.14 -34.18
C ASN A 141 -4.63 -19.86 -33.45
N TRP A 142 -4.82 -20.15 -32.17
CA TRP A 142 -3.81 -20.85 -31.38
C TRP A 142 -3.81 -22.36 -31.58
N TYR A 143 -4.96 -22.92 -31.96
CA TYR A 143 -5.12 -24.34 -32.20
C TYR A 143 -5.83 -24.60 -33.53
N GLU A 144 -5.32 -25.56 -34.32
CA GLU A 144 -6.02 -26.04 -35.51
C GLU A 144 -7.17 -26.96 -35.06
N ILE A 145 -8.38 -26.41 -34.97
CA ILE A 145 -9.57 -27.17 -34.61
C ILE A 145 -10.14 -27.80 -35.89
N GLU A 146 -10.07 -29.13 -36.01
CA GLU A 146 -10.73 -29.87 -37.08
C GLU A 146 -12.25 -29.57 -37.09
N GLY A 147 -12.75 -29.05 -38.21
CA GLY A 147 -14.17 -28.73 -38.39
C GLY A 147 -14.53 -27.25 -38.23
N LEU A 148 -13.58 -26.38 -37.88
CA LEU A 148 -13.78 -24.94 -38.05
C LEU A 148 -13.74 -24.57 -39.54
N GLY A 149 -14.67 -23.71 -39.98
CA GLY A 149 -14.64 -23.18 -41.35
C GLY A 149 -13.41 -22.30 -41.58
N ALA A 150 -12.98 -22.13 -42.83
CA ALA A 150 -11.81 -21.32 -43.20
C ALA A 150 -11.87 -19.86 -42.71
N ASP A 151 -13.08 -19.35 -42.44
CA ASP A 151 -13.33 -17.98 -41.97
C ASP A 151 -13.60 -17.89 -40.45
N GLN A 152 -13.53 -19.01 -39.72
CA GLN A 152 -13.78 -19.03 -38.27
C GLN A 152 -12.45 -18.97 -37.50
N GLN A 153 -12.45 -18.23 -36.38
CA GLN A 153 -11.30 -18.07 -35.48
C GLN A 153 -11.62 -18.74 -34.13
N ASP A 154 -10.64 -19.42 -33.53
CA ASP A 154 -10.84 -20.08 -32.23
C ASP A 154 -10.84 -19.10 -31.05
N LEU A 155 -10.13 -17.98 -31.22
CA LEU A 155 -9.89 -16.93 -30.23
C LEU A 155 -9.40 -17.49 -28.88
N LEU A 156 -8.76 -18.67 -28.89
CA LEU A 156 -8.34 -19.36 -27.67
C LEU A 156 -7.22 -18.59 -26.97
N GLY A 157 -6.32 -17.98 -27.75
CA GLY A 157 -5.24 -17.15 -27.23
C GLY A 157 -5.72 -16.00 -26.36
N TRP A 158 -6.75 -15.27 -26.81
CA TRP A 158 -7.36 -14.18 -26.06
C TRP A 158 -7.97 -14.65 -24.73
N LYS A 159 -8.65 -15.80 -24.73
CA LYS A 159 -9.24 -16.37 -23.51
C LYS A 159 -8.18 -16.77 -22.49
N VAL A 160 -7.10 -17.42 -22.95
CA VAL A 160 -6.00 -17.79 -22.07
C VAL A 160 -5.31 -16.55 -21.51
N LEU A 161 -5.07 -15.53 -22.34
CA LEU A 161 -4.52 -14.25 -21.91
C LEU A 161 -5.33 -13.62 -20.78
N GLU A 162 -6.67 -13.60 -20.93
CA GLU A 162 -7.56 -13.05 -19.92
C GLU A 162 -7.56 -13.87 -18.63
N VAL A 163 -7.58 -15.20 -18.71
CA VAL A 163 -7.51 -16.07 -17.53
C VAL A 163 -6.19 -15.85 -16.78
N VAL A 164 -5.06 -15.76 -17.49
CA VAL A 164 -3.75 -15.46 -16.88
C VAL A 164 -3.76 -14.06 -16.26
N SER A 165 -4.34 -13.07 -16.92
CA SER A 165 -4.49 -11.71 -16.38
C SER A 165 -5.32 -11.69 -15.10
N ILE A 166 -6.47 -12.37 -15.07
CA ILE A 166 -7.33 -12.49 -13.88
C ILE A 166 -6.57 -13.18 -12.74
N ALA A 167 -5.85 -14.27 -13.02
CA ALA A 167 -5.06 -14.97 -12.02
C ALA A 167 -3.94 -14.08 -11.45
N ALA A 168 -3.22 -13.36 -12.31
CA ALA A 168 -2.19 -12.41 -11.90
C ALA A 168 -2.76 -11.31 -10.99
N HIS A 169 -3.86 -10.66 -11.40
CA HIS A 169 -4.54 -9.65 -10.59
C HIS A 169 -5.07 -10.22 -9.26
N GLY A 170 -5.57 -11.45 -9.26
CA GLY A 170 -6.03 -12.13 -8.05
C GLY A 170 -4.92 -12.32 -7.01
N MET A 171 -3.70 -12.65 -7.44
CA MET A 171 -2.54 -12.72 -6.54
C MET A 171 -2.19 -11.37 -5.94
N LEU A 172 -2.29 -10.28 -6.72
CA LEU A 172 -2.00 -8.93 -6.23
C LEU A 172 -2.94 -8.49 -5.10
N LEU A 173 -4.22 -8.89 -5.17
CA LEU A 173 -5.19 -8.58 -4.09
C LEU A 173 -4.78 -9.17 -2.74
N TRP A 174 -4.21 -10.38 -2.75
CA TRP A 174 -3.71 -11.00 -1.53
C TRP A 174 -2.49 -10.27 -0.96
N VAL A 175 -1.63 -9.73 -1.83
CA VAL A 175 -0.47 -8.96 -1.38
C VAL A 175 -0.92 -7.63 -0.77
N ASP A 176 -1.82 -6.89 -1.42
CA ASP A 176 -2.44 -5.69 -0.84
C ASP A 176 -3.06 -6.00 0.54
N THR A 177 -3.73 -7.15 0.67
CA THR A 177 -4.29 -7.60 1.96
C THR A 177 -3.22 -7.79 3.04
N ILE A 178 -2.07 -8.39 2.69
CA ILE A 178 -0.94 -8.60 3.60
C ILE A 178 -0.29 -7.26 4.00
N GLU A 179 -0.19 -6.30 3.08
CA GLU A 179 0.30 -4.93 3.34
C GLU A 179 -0.52 -4.29 4.48
N TYR A 180 -1.85 -4.27 4.35
CA TYR A 180 -2.73 -3.71 5.37
C TYR A 180 -2.66 -4.46 6.71
N PHE A 181 -2.51 -5.78 6.67
CA PHE A 181 -2.32 -6.58 7.87
C PHE A 181 -1.01 -6.24 8.61
N PHE A 182 0.11 -6.11 7.88
CA PHE A 182 1.37 -5.69 8.46
C PHE A 182 1.34 -4.26 8.98
N LEU A 183 0.70 -3.33 8.24
CA LEU A 183 0.50 -1.96 8.70
C LEU A 183 -0.31 -1.93 10.02
N ALA A 184 -1.41 -2.67 10.10
CA ALA A 184 -2.20 -2.79 11.31
C ALA A 184 -1.35 -3.30 12.49
N THR A 185 -0.54 -4.33 12.24
CA THR A 185 0.36 -4.91 13.24
C THR A 185 1.39 -3.88 13.71
N VAL A 186 2.04 -3.15 12.79
CA VAL A 186 3.00 -2.09 13.11
C VAL A 186 2.36 -1.01 14.00
N LEU A 187 1.16 -0.55 13.65
CA LEU A 187 0.45 0.50 14.39
C LEU A 187 0.05 0.03 15.80
N ILE A 188 -0.39 -1.23 15.95
CA ILE A 188 -0.68 -1.83 17.26
C ILE A 188 0.58 -1.94 18.11
N LEU A 189 1.70 -2.41 17.54
CA LEU A 189 2.98 -2.50 18.25
C LEU A 189 3.47 -1.11 18.69
N LEU A 190 3.38 -0.10 17.82
CA LEU A 190 3.72 1.29 18.17
C LEU A 190 2.86 1.81 19.32
N PHE A 191 1.56 1.49 19.35
CA PHE A 191 0.69 1.84 20.47
C PHE A 191 1.13 1.17 21.78
N ILE A 192 1.35 -0.15 21.76
CA ILE A 192 1.82 -0.91 22.93
C ILE A 192 3.14 -0.30 23.45
N SER A 193 4.04 0.04 22.54
CA SER A 193 5.32 0.71 22.84
C SER A 193 5.13 2.09 23.50
N THR A 194 4.25 2.94 22.95
CA THR A 194 4.00 4.29 23.53
C THR A 194 3.30 4.27 24.87
N LYS A 195 2.50 3.23 25.16
CA LYS A 195 1.81 3.09 26.45
C LYS A 195 2.76 2.62 27.56
N GLY A 196 3.92 2.07 27.19
CA GLY A 196 5.01 1.75 28.11
C GLY A 196 5.61 3.00 28.77
N GLN A 197 6.59 2.78 29.67
CA GLN A 197 7.31 3.85 30.39
C GLN A 197 7.80 4.98 29.46
N ALA A 198 7.80 6.22 29.99
CA ALA A 198 8.41 7.45 29.47
C ALA A 198 8.70 7.50 27.95
N SER A 199 7.68 7.22 27.11
CA SER A 199 7.86 7.27 25.66
C SER A 199 8.04 8.72 25.20
N PRO A 200 9.03 9.01 24.33
CA PRO A 200 9.21 10.36 23.76
C PRO A 200 8.12 10.72 22.74
N LEU A 201 7.28 9.76 22.36
CA LEU A 201 6.16 9.94 21.44
C LEU A 201 4.84 9.99 22.22
N SER A 202 3.95 10.89 21.82
CA SER A 202 2.66 11.10 22.45
C SER A 202 1.72 9.90 22.29
N THR A 203 1.03 9.54 23.37
CA THR A 203 0.01 8.48 23.37
C THR A 203 -1.19 8.82 22.47
N SER A 204 -1.55 10.10 22.35
CA SER A 204 -2.67 10.51 21.48
C SER A 204 -2.41 10.20 20.01
N TRP A 205 -1.16 10.34 19.56
CA TRP A 205 -0.77 9.99 18.19
C TRP A 205 -0.85 8.50 17.92
N SER A 206 -0.39 7.67 18.86
CA SER A 206 -0.48 6.22 18.71
C SER A 206 -1.90 5.69 18.85
N CYS A 207 -2.75 6.32 19.68
CA CYS A 207 -4.19 6.08 19.70
C CYS A 207 -4.84 6.37 18.33
N PHE A 208 -4.45 7.46 17.66
CA PHE A 208 -4.91 7.72 16.29
C PHE A 208 -4.46 6.61 15.33
N GLY A 209 -3.22 6.12 15.50
CA GLY A 209 -2.70 4.94 14.80
C GLY A 209 -3.53 3.67 15.02
N LEU A 210 -4.07 3.42 16.22
CA LEU A 210 -4.99 2.30 16.45
C LEU A 210 -6.30 2.42 15.65
N GLY A 211 -6.81 3.65 15.49
CA GLY A 211 -7.96 3.88 14.63
C GLY A 211 -7.68 3.46 13.18
N ILE A 212 -6.50 3.81 12.66
CA ILE A 212 -6.04 3.38 11.33
C ILE A 212 -5.88 1.85 11.28
N ALA A 213 -5.29 1.24 12.31
CA ALA A 213 -5.14 -0.21 12.39
C ALA A 213 -6.49 -0.94 12.34
N PHE A 214 -7.51 -0.41 13.02
CA PHE A 214 -8.87 -0.94 12.94
C PHE A 214 -9.43 -0.88 11.51
N PHE A 215 -9.27 0.24 10.80
CA PHE A 215 -9.67 0.33 9.40
C PHE A 215 -8.89 -0.64 8.50
N CYS A 216 -7.59 -0.86 8.75
CA CYS A 216 -6.80 -1.85 8.03
C CYS A 216 -7.33 -3.28 8.25
N ILE A 217 -7.73 -3.63 9.48
CA ILE A 217 -8.35 -4.93 9.78
C ILE A 217 -9.71 -5.08 9.08
N LEU A 218 -10.52 -4.02 9.07
CA LEU A 218 -11.79 -4.02 8.32
C LEU A 218 -11.56 -4.19 6.82
N ASP A 219 -10.49 -3.61 6.27
CA ASP A 219 -10.12 -3.76 4.87
C ASP A 219 -9.75 -5.22 4.55
N VAL A 220 -8.92 -5.85 5.38
CA VAL A 220 -8.58 -7.28 5.28
C VAL A 220 -9.83 -8.15 5.38
N ALA A 221 -10.74 -7.86 6.32
CA ALA A 221 -11.99 -8.59 6.44
C ALA A 221 -12.89 -8.40 5.20
N ALA A 222 -12.96 -7.19 4.65
CA ALA A 222 -13.70 -6.92 3.42
C ALA A 222 -13.12 -7.70 2.23
N GLU A 223 -11.79 -7.78 2.09
CA GLU A 223 -11.13 -8.60 1.07
C GLU A 223 -11.53 -10.08 1.17
N VAL A 224 -11.49 -10.69 2.36
CA VAL A 224 -11.95 -12.06 2.56
C VAL A 224 -13.46 -12.21 2.24
N LEU A 225 -14.27 -11.22 2.59
CA LEU A 225 -15.71 -11.28 2.32
C LEU A 225 -16.09 -11.07 0.84
N ARG A 226 -15.15 -10.63 -0.02
CA ARG A 226 -15.39 -10.52 -1.47
C ARG A 226 -15.79 -11.85 -2.12
N PHE A 227 -15.41 -12.99 -1.55
CA PHE A 227 -15.86 -14.30 -2.03
C PHE A 227 -17.38 -14.51 -1.91
N ASN A 228 -18.05 -13.79 -1.01
CA ASN A 228 -19.50 -13.84 -0.85
C ASN A 228 -20.21 -12.82 -1.76
N ASN A 229 -19.75 -11.57 -1.79
CA ASN A 229 -20.31 -10.52 -2.64
C ASN A 229 -19.23 -9.57 -3.15
N TRP A 230 -18.66 -9.91 -4.31
CA TRP A 230 -17.56 -9.17 -4.91
C TRP A 230 -17.84 -7.67 -5.03
N ARG A 231 -19.01 -7.29 -5.54
CA ARG A 231 -19.35 -5.88 -5.81
C ARG A 231 -19.41 -5.04 -4.54
N LEU A 232 -20.15 -5.52 -3.53
CA LEU A 232 -20.33 -4.78 -2.27
C LEU A 232 -18.99 -4.62 -1.55
N PHE A 233 -18.27 -5.72 -1.34
CA PHE A 233 -17.04 -5.69 -0.56
C PHE A 233 -15.87 -5.02 -1.30
N SER A 234 -15.85 -5.04 -2.64
CA SER A 234 -14.91 -4.22 -3.43
C SER A 234 -15.14 -2.73 -3.22
N GLN A 235 -16.39 -2.28 -3.16
CA GLN A 235 -16.70 -0.88 -2.89
C GLN A 235 -16.32 -0.47 -1.46
N ILE A 236 -16.62 -1.31 -0.47
CA ILE A 236 -16.25 -1.06 0.93
C ILE A 236 -14.73 -0.93 1.06
N CYS A 237 -13.98 -1.91 0.56
CA CYS A 237 -12.52 -1.89 0.58
C CYS A 237 -11.96 -0.67 -0.17
N PHE A 238 -12.51 -0.32 -1.33
CA PHE A 238 -12.08 0.87 -2.05
C PHE A 238 -12.21 2.15 -1.21
N TRP A 239 -13.33 2.36 -0.53
CA TRP A 239 -13.54 3.55 0.29
C TRP A 239 -12.66 3.57 1.54
N ILE A 240 -12.51 2.42 2.21
CA ILE A 240 -11.64 2.28 3.39
C ILE A 240 -10.17 2.51 3.00
N SER A 241 -9.70 1.83 1.96
CA SER A 241 -8.35 1.98 1.42
C SER A 241 -8.05 3.42 1.01
N THR A 242 -8.98 4.07 0.31
CA THR A 242 -8.86 5.48 -0.10
C THR A 242 -8.81 6.42 1.11
N ALA A 243 -9.68 6.25 2.10
CA ALA A 243 -9.66 7.06 3.32
C ALA A 243 -8.35 6.90 4.09
N ASN A 244 -7.86 5.66 4.24
CA ASN A 244 -6.58 5.35 4.88
C ASN A 244 -5.42 6.01 4.14
N ARG A 245 -5.28 5.78 2.82
CA ARG A 245 -4.13 6.24 2.02
C ARG A 245 -4.13 7.74 1.77
N CYS A 246 -5.28 8.38 1.56
CA CYS A 246 -5.36 9.79 1.19
C CYS A 246 -5.50 10.72 2.40
N ILE A 247 -6.06 10.26 3.52
CA ILE A 247 -6.42 11.13 4.64
C ILE A 247 -5.75 10.66 5.92
N LEU A 248 -6.10 9.48 6.41
CA LEU A 248 -5.75 9.10 7.78
C LEU A 248 -4.23 8.89 7.94
N PHE A 249 -3.62 8.07 7.08
CA PHE A 249 -2.20 7.74 7.18
C PHE A 249 -1.27 8.93 6.89
N PRO A 250 -1.51 9.77 5.85
CA PRO A 250 -0.75 11.00 5.66
C PRO A 250 -0.81 11.95 6.87
N ASN A 251 -1.98 12.15 7.47
CA ASN A 251 -2.11 12.98 8.68
C ASN A 251 -1.36 12.37 9.87
N TRP A 252 -1.40 11.05 10.01
CA TRP A 252 -0.64 10.32 11.04
C TRP A 252 0.88 10.49 10.86
N LEU A 253 1.37 10.43 9.62
CA LEU A 253 2.77 10.68 9.27
C LEU A 253 3.17 12.12 9.56
N MET A 254 2.33 13.10 9.22
CA MET A 254 2.59 14.51 9.51
C MET A 254 2.72 14.77 11.02
N TRP A 255 1.86 14.16 11.82
CA TRP A 255 1.94 14.27 13.28
C TRP A 255 3.18 13.55 13.84
N LEU A 256 3.55 12.38 13.31
CA LEU A 256 4.82 11.74 13.65
C LEU A 256 6.00 12.65 13.30
N GLY A 257 5.98 13.31 12.14
CA GLY A 257 7.05 14.21 11.69
C GLY A 257 7.29 15.40 12.62
N VAL A 258 6.24 15.94 13.24
CA VAL A 258 6.37 16.98 14.27
C VAL A 258 7.05 16.43 15.52
N GLN A 259 6.68 15.22 15.96
CA GLN A 259 7.24 14.60 17.16
C GLN A 259 8.70 14.19 16.96
N LEU A 260 9.04 13.62 15.80
CA LEU A 260 10.42 13.25 15.46
C LEU A 260 11.35 14.46 15.38
N ALA A 261 10.85 15.63 14.97
CA ALA A 261 11.64 16.85 14.96
C ALA A 261 11.92 17.42 16.36
N GLN A 262 11.04 17.13 17.34
CA GLN A 262 11.14 17.67 18.71
C GLN A 262 11.84 16.73 19.69
N ALA A 263 11.72 15.42 19.49
CA ALA A 263 12.23 14.42 20.42
C ALA A 263 13.75 14.47 20.67
N PRO A 264 14.62 14.70 19.67
CA PRO A 264 16.06 14.79 19.90
C PRO A 264 16.45 15.96 20.82
N THR A 265 15.74 17.08 20.74
CA THR A 265 15.94 18.25 21.62
C THR A 265 15.46 17.98 23.04
N ALA A 266 14.29 17.36 23.21
CA ALA A 266 13.78 17.00 24.53
C ALA A 266 14.72 16.02 25.26
N MET A 267 15.19 14.98 24.56
CA MET A 267 16.15 14.02 25.13
C MET A 267 17.48 14.68 25.54
N LYS A 268 18.00 15.62 24.75
CA LYS A 268 19.23 16.34 25.12
C LYS A 268 19.06 17.17 26.38
N GLN A 269 17.89 17.78 26.58
CA GLN A 269 17.59 18.55 27.78
C GLN A 269 17.48 17.66 29.02
N GLU A 270 16.80 16.51 28.93
CA GLU A 270 16.70 15.55 30.03
C GLU A 270 18.07 15.02 30.46
N ILE A 271 18.93 14.67 29.51
CA ILE A 271 20.31 14.23 29.81
C ILE A 271 21.11 15.34 30.50
N SER A 272 20.99 16.59 30.02
CA SER A 272 21.70 17.72 30.63
C SER A 272 21.24 17.99 32.05
N ILE A 273 19.94 17.87 32.34
CA ILE A 273 19.39 18.06 33.69
C ILE A 273 19.86 16.93 34.61
N ALA A 274 19.78 15.67 34.16
CA ALA A 274 20.23 14.52 34.94
C ALA A 274 21.74 14.57 35.26
N GLN A 275 22.56 15.09 34.33
CA GLN A 275 23.99 15.33 34.58
C GLN A 275 24.21 16.40 35.65
N MET A 276 23.48 17.52 35.57
CA MET A 276 23.56 18.59 36.58
C MET A 276 23.11 18.12 37.97
N GLU A 277 22.06 17.29 38.06
CA GLU A 277 21.60 16.70 39.32
C GLU A 277 22.60 15.68 39.88
N GLY A 278 23.23 14.87 39.02
CA GLY A 278 24.28 13.92 39.42
C GLY A 278 25.54 14.62 39.95
N ASP A 279 25.97 15.70 39.28
CA ASP A 279 27.13 16.48 39.71
C ASP A 279 26.87 17.21 41.04
N ALA A 280 25.64 17.71 41.26
CA ALA A 280 25.25 18.33 42.52
C ALA A 280 25.28 17.34 43.70
N ALA A 281 24.84 16.09 43.49
CA ALA A 281 24.81 15.07 44.52
C ALA A 281 26.20 14.50 44.88
N GLY A 282 27.23 14.73 44.06
CA GLY A 282 28.60 14.26 44.30
C GLY A 282 29.46 15.20 45.16
N HIS A 283 28.92 16.34 45.60
CA HIS A 283 29.63 17.37 46.35
C HIS A 283 29.24 17.50 47.83
N ASP A 284 28.33 16.65 48.31
CA ASP A 284 27.95 16.51 49.73
C ASP A 284 28.64 15.30 50.38
#